data_AF-A0A1M2HMU6-F1
#
_entry.id   AF-A0A1M2HMU6-F1
#
_cell.length_a   1.000
_cell.length_b   1.000
_cell.length_c   1.000
_cell.angle_alpha   90.00
_cell.angle_beta   90.00
_cell.angle_gamma   90.00
#
_symmetry.space_group_name_H-M   'P 1'
#
loop_
_entity.id
_entity.type
_entity.pdbx_description
1 polymer ?
#
loop_
_entity_poly.entity_id
_entity_poly.type
_entity_poly.pdbx_seq_one_letter_code
_entity_poly.pdbx_strand_id
1 'polypeptide(L)'
;MSGEKPRYRVLRLSHIHNTLWPEGAEIEYEGEPGSALEPVNDAARQAKAKVAGKVSMATTSTKIINDVSDDGELDKLREEYELLFNEKPHHNAKAETLREKIADKRKELGV
;
A
#
# COMPACT_ATOMS: atom_id res chain seq x y z
N MET A 1 7.15 -22.53 -23.45
CA MET A 1 5.74 -22.06 -23.43
C MET A 1 5.77 -20.60 -23.83
N SER A 2 5.12 -20.25 -24.93
CA SER A 2 5.13 -18.89 -25.48
C SER A 2 4.49 -17.93 -24.49
N GLY A 3 5.31 -17.24 -23.70
CA GLY A 3 4.83 -16.22 -22.78
C GLY A 3 4.28 -15.07 -23.60
N GLU A 4 2.96 -14.93 -23.64
CA GLU A 4 2.32 -13.76 -24.22
C GLU A 4 2.86 -12.50 -23.55
N LYS A 5 3.21 -11.49 -24.36
CA LYS A 5 3.73 -10.23 -23.84
C LYS A 5 2.64 -9.57 -22.98
N PRO A 6 2.98 -9.09 -21.77
CA PRO A 6 2.03 -8.42 -20.90
C PRO A 6 1.57 -7.10 -21.54
N ARG A 7 0.27 -7.04 -21.85
CA ARG A 7 -0.42 -5.89 -22.44
C ARG A 7 -1.22 -5.12 -21.40
N TYR A 8 -1.12 -3.80 -21.45
CA TYR A 8 -1.82 -2.90 -20.55
C TYR A 8 -2.55 -1.81 -21.32
N ARG A 9 -3.70 -1.43 -20.78
CA ARG A 9 -4.46 -0.26 -21.18
C ARG A 9 -4.13 0.88 -20.25
N VAL A 10 -3.73 2.00 -20.81
CA VAL A 10 -3.38 3.21 -20.08
C VAL A 10 -4.68 3.84 -19.56
N LEU A 11 -4.83 3.98 -18.24
CA LEU A 11 -6.01 4.62 -17.64
C LEU A 11 -5.89 6.14 -17.60
N ARG A 12 -4.67 6.65 -17.53
CA ARG A 12 -4.34 8.08 -17.46
C ARG A 12 -3.00 8.32 -18.16
N LEU A 13 -2.79 9.52 -18.70
CA LEU A 13 -1.55 9.94 -19.37
C LEU A 13 -0.30 9.38 -18.65
N SER A 14 0.41 8.46 -19.29
CA SER A 14 1.49 7.70 -18.65
C SER A 14 2.76 7.70 -19.49
N HIS A 15 3.90 7.93 -18.85
CA HIS A 15 5.20 7.94 -19.50
C HIS A 15 5.82 6.53 -19.46
N ILE A 16 5.86 5.85 -20.61
CA ILE A 16 6.28 4.45 -20.72
C ILE A 16 7.23 4.30 -21.91
N HIS A 17 8.39 3.68 -21.70
CA HIS A 17 9.44 3.54 -22.72
C HIS A 17 9.82 4.87 -23.41
N ASN A 18 10.07 5.92 -22.61
CA ASN A 18 10.42 7.25 -23.11
C ASN A 18 9.35 7.91 -23.99
N THR A 19 8.13 7.38 -23.97
CA THR A 19 6.99 7.82 -24.79
C THR A 19 5.81 8.11 -23.88
N LEU A 20 5.11 9.21 -24.12
CA LEU A 20 3.92 9.58 -23.37
C LEU A 20 2.68 9.00 -24.04
N TRP A 21 1.97 8.13 -23.34
CA TRP A 21 0.79 7.46 -23.85
C TRP A 21 -0.49 8.12 -23.32
N PRO A 22 -1.46 8.42 -24.19
CA PRO A 22 -2.75 8.96 -23.77
C PRO A 22 -3.60 7.91 -23.06
N GLU A 23 -4.60 8.37 -22.31
CA GLU A 23 -5.61 7.49 -21.71
C GLU A 23 -6.35 6.67 -22.78
N GLY A 24 -6.66 5.42 -22.46
CA GLY A 24 -7.27 4.45 -23.33
C GLY A 24 -6.30 3.70 -24.27
N ALA A 25 -5.04 4.12 -24.40
CA ALA A 25 -4.08 3.47 -25.29
C ALA A 25 -3.65 2.09 -24.78
N GLU A 26 -3.52 1.11 -25.69
CA GLU A 26 -3.02 -0.22 -25.39
C GLU A 26 -1.54 -0.33 -25.72
N ILE A 27 -0.76 -0.82 -24.76
CA ILE A 27 0.69 -0.95 -24.89
C ILE A 27 1.19 -2.29 -24.37
N GLU A 28 2.32 -2.75 -24.90
CA GLU A 28 3.06 -3.90 -24.38
C GLU A 28 4.13 -3.40 -23.39
N TYR A 29 4.10 -3.89 -22.15
CA TYR A 29 5.01 -3.43 -21.10
C TYR A 29 5.50 -4.56 -20.19
N GLU A 30 6.75 -4.96 -20.33
CA GLU A 30 7.30 -6.08 -19.56
C GLU A 30 7.81 -5.70 -18.15
N GLY A 31 7.71 -4.42 -17.77
CA GLY A 31 8.14 -3.91 -16.47
C GLY A 31 7.07 -3.95 -15.38
N GLU A 32 7.27 -3.19 -14.30
CA GLU A 32 6.34 -3.13 -13.16
C GLU A 32 5.15 -2.22 -13.44
N PRO A 33 3.95 -2.77 -13.73
CA PRO A 33 2.81 -1.93 -14.07
C PRO A 33 2.33 -1.13 -12.87
N GLY A 34 2.30 0.19 -13.01
CA GLY A 34 1.74 1.08 -12.00
C GLY A 34 0.21 1.05 -11.95
N SER A 35 -0.37 1.76 -10.99
CA SER A 35 -1.83 1.92 -10.86
C SER A 35 -2.48 2.63 -12.05
N ALA A 36 -1.68 3.32 -12.87
CA ALA A 36 -2.11 3.98 -14.10
C ALA A 36 -2.32 3.01 -15.28
N LEU A 37 -1.94 1.73 -15.11
CA LEU A 37 -1.99 0.70 -16.15
C LEU A 37 -2.96 -0.41 -15.76
N GLU A 38 -3.92 -0.68 -16.62
CA GLU A 38 -4.89 -1.76 -16.48
C GLU A 38 -4.42 -2.98 -17.28
N PRO A 39 -4.29 -4.16 -16.66
CA PRO A 39 -3.85 -5.35 -17.36
C PRO A 39 -4.95 -5.84 -18.31
N VAL A 40 -4.62 -5.95 -19.60
CA VAL A 40 -5.55 -6.39 -20.65
C VAL A 40 -5.45 -7.91 -20.87
N ASN A 41 -4.27 -8.49 -20.64
CA ASN A 41 -4.04 -9.93 -20.77
C ASN A 41 -3.64 -10.58 -19.43
N ASP A 42 -3.71 -11.91 -19.36
CA ASP A 42 -3.44 -12.67 -18.14
C ASP A 42 -1.99 -12.52 -17.66
N ALA A 43 -1.03 -12.46 -18.59
CA ALA A 43 0.37 -12.15 -18.31
C ALA A 43 0.54 -10.79 -17.61
N ALA A 44 -0.20 -9.77 -18.04
CA ALA A 44 -0.20 -8.45 -17.43
C ALA A 44 -0.88 -8.44 -16.07
N ARG A 45 -1.95 -9.23 -15.90
CA ARG A 45 -2.65 -9.38 -14.61
C ARG A 45 -1.74 -10.05 -13.58
N GLN A 46 -0.99 -11.07 -13.96
CA GLN A 46 0.00 -11.72 -13.11
C GLN A 46 1.16 -10.79 -12.75
N ALA A 47 1.69 -10.03 -13.72
CA ALA A 47 2.73 -9.04 -13.46
C ALA A 47 2.23 -7.92 -12.51
N LYS A 48 1.02 -7.40 -12.74
CA LYS A 48 0.41 -6.41 -11.84
C LYS A 48 0.10 -6.97 -10.46
N ALA A 49 -0.36 -8.22 -10.35
CA ALA A 49 -0.56 -8.89 -9.07
C ALA A 49 0.75 -9.08 -8.30
N LYS A 50 1.86 -9.40 -8.99
CA LYS A 50 3.19 -9.47 -8.38
C LYS A 50 3.69 -8.13 -7.87
N VAL A 51 3.38 -7.04 -8.58
CA VAL A 51 3.72 -5.67 -8.14
C VAL A 51 2.80 -5.20 -7.03
N ALA A 52 1.48 -5.36 -7.15
CA ALA A 52 0.49 -5.03 -6.13
C ALA A 52 0.75 -5.79 -4.82
N GLY A 53 1.05 -7.09 -4.90
CA GLY A 53 1.46 -7.90 -3.74
C GLY A 53 2.82 -7.49 -3.16
N LYS A 54 3.70 -6.88 -3.97
CA LYS A 54 4.92 -6.23 -3.50
C LYS A 54 4.68 -4.87 -2.85
N VAL A 55 3.61 -4.13 -3.15
CA VAL A 55 3.32 -2.85 -2.48
C VAL A 55 2.83 -3.08 -1.04
N SER A 56 2.25 -4.24 -0.74
CA SER A 56 2.06 -4.71 0.64
C SER A 56 3.35 -5.25 1.29
N MET A 57 4.47 -5.28 0.58
CA MET A 57 5.72 -5.93 1.00
C MET A 57 6.96 -5.09 0.62
N ALA A 58 6.81 -3.76 0.56
CA ALA A 58 7.89 -2.81 0.30
C ALA A 58 7.92 -1.66 1.32
N THR A 59 7.37 -1.88 2.51
CA THR A 59 7.99 -1.37 3.73
C THR A 59 8.68 -2.55 4.42
N THR A 60 10.00 -2.45 4.48
CA THR A 60 10.92 -3.29 5.26
C THR A 60 11.44 -4.54 4.56
N SER A 61 12.55 -4.32 3.85
CA SER A 61 13.63 -5.27 3.69
C SER A 61 14.01 -5.94 5.02
N THR A 62 14.43 -7.21 4.91
CA THR A 62 15.34 -7.91 5.82
C THR A 62 14.72 -8.55 7.07
N LYS A 63 14.96 -9.87 7.15
CA LYS A 63 14.97 -10.74 8.35
C LYS A 63 13.66 -11.38 8.80
N ILE A 64 13.54 -12.65 8.41
CA ILE A 64 13.03 -13.73 9.25
C ILE A 64 13.72 -13.67 10.63
N ILE A 65 13.01 -13.23 11.68
CA ILE A 65 13.14 -13.77 13.04
C ILE A 65 11.85 -13.47 13.82
N ASN A 66 11.30 -14.49 14.48
CA ASN A 66 10.32 -14.42 15.57
C ASN A 66 10.28 -13.08 16.31
N ASP A 67 9.10 -12.46 16.41
CA ASP A 67 8.66 -11.89 17.68
C ASP A 67 7.12 -11.87 17.76
N VAL A 68 6.61 -12.96 18.32
CA VAL A 68 5.33 -12.97 19.02
C VAL A 68 5.47 -11.98 20.18
N SER A 69 4.79 -10.81 20.15
CA SER A 69 3.95 -10.30 21.26
C SER A 69 3.57 -8.79 21.30
N ASP A 70 4.06 -7.87 20.45
CA ASP A 70 3.78 -6.41 20.68
C ASP A 70 2.91 -5.69 19.62
N ASP A 71 2.71 -6.26 18.43
CA ASP A 71 1.95 -5.58 17.36
C ASP A 71 0.44 -5.46 17.63
N GLY A 72 -0.14 -6.42 18.36
CA GLY A 72 -1.58 -6.44 18.61
C GLY A 72 -2.07 -5.37 19.59
N GLU A 73 -1.22 -4.88 20.49
CA GLU A 73 -1.56 -3.81 21.43
C GLU A 73 -1.39 -2.44 20.78
N LEU A 74 -0.36 -2.29 19.94
CA LEU A 74 -0.12 -1.10 19.13
C LEU A 74 -1.24 -0.85 18.12
N ASP A 75 -1.73 -1.89 17.45
CA ASP A 75 -2.80 -1.76 16.46
C ASP A 75 -4.10 -1.26 17.12
N LYS A 76 -4.48 -1.82 18.28
CA LYS A 76 -5.63 -1.37 19.07
C LYS A 76 -5.52 0.08 19.52
N LEU A 77 -4.33 0.51 19.96
CA LEU A 77 -4.08 1.90 20.32
C LEU A 77 -4.22 2.82 19.10
N ARG A 78 -3.86 2.37 17.90
CA ARG A 78 -4.02 3.15 16.67
C ARG A 78 -5.49 3.32 16.29
N GLU A 79 -6.26 2.24 16.35
CA GLU A 79 -7.70 2.25 16.11
C GLU A 79 -8.43 3.19 17.09
N GLU A 80 -8.11 3.08 18.38
CA GLU A 80 -8.73 3.90 19.42
C GLU A 80 -8.33 5.38 19.33
N TYR A 81 -7.08 5.67 18.96
CA TYR A 81 -6.63 7.02 18.65
C TYR A 81 -7.39 7.59 17.45
N GLU A 82 -7.54 6.83 16.36
CA GLU A 82 -8.30 7.26 15.18
C GLU A 82 -9.76 7.50 15.52
N LEU A 83 -10.37 6.71 16.41
CA LEU A 83 -11.75 6.88 16.82
C LEU A 83 -11.97 8.11 17.72
N LEU A 84 -10.99 8.46 18.56
CA LEU A 84 -11.06 9.62 19.47
C LEU A 84 -10.65 10.94 18.82
N PHE A 85 -9.67 10.91 17.91
CA PHE A 85 -9.14 12.10 17.24
C PHE A 85 -9.69 12.27 15.82
N ASN A 86 -10.37 11.25 15.27
CA ASN A 86 -10.79 11.21 13.86
C ASN A 86 -9.62 11.42 12.88
N GLU A 87 -8.38 11.16 13.33
CA GLU A 87 -7.13 11.34 12.62
C GLU A 87 -6.21 10.13 12.81
N LYS A 88 -5.52 9.74 11.74
CA LYS A 88 -4.58 8.63 11.79
C LYS A 88 -3.33 9.01 12.57
N PRO A 89 -2.95 8.21 13.59
CA PRO A 89 -1.70 8.45 14.29
C PRO A 89 -0.51 8.29 13.34
N HIS A 90 0.57 9.04 13.61
CA HIS A 90 1.77 8.97 12.80
C HIS A 90 2.33 7.52 12.78
N HIS A 91 2.74 7.01 11.61
CA HIS A 91 3.24 5.63 11.46
C HIS A 91 4.39 5.29 12.43
N ASN A 92 5.22 6.29 12.78
CA ASN A 92 6.30 6.15 13.77
C ASN A 92 5.87 6.42 15.23
N ALA A 93 4.59 6.65 15.52
CA ALA A 93 4.13 6.87 16.89
C ALA A 93 4.23 5.57 17.69
N LYS A 94 4.86 5.65 18.86
CA LYS A 94 5.02 4.53 19.78
C LYS A 94 3.74 4.29 20.58
N ALA A 95 3.57 3.07 21.09
CA ALA A 95 2.44 2.66 21.93
C ALA A 95 2.25 3.61 23.11
N GLU A 96 3.35 3.98 23.77
CA GLU A 96 3.38 4.91 24.90
C GLU A 96 2.76 6.27 24.53
N THR A 97 3.15 6.85 23.39
CA THR A 97 2.65 8.15 22.92
C THR A 97 1.18 8.10 22.52
N LEU A 98 0.75 7.01 21.89
CA LEU A 98 -0.65 6.82 21.52
C LEU A 98 -1.52 6.68 22.75
N ARG A 99 -1.09 5.84 23.70
CA ARG A 99 -1.80 5.61 24.96
C ARG A 99 -1.93 6.88 25.78
N GLU A 100 -0.87 7.69 25.87
CA GLU A 100 -0.92 8.99 26.56
C GLU A 100 -1.94 9.93 25.91
N LYS A 101 -1.86 10.11 24.57
CA LYS A 101 -2.79 10.98 23.86
C LYS A 101 -4.25 10.51 23.92
N ILE A 102 -4.48 9.21 23.84
CA ILE A 102 -5.83 8.60 23.99
C ILE A 102 -6.36 8.88 25.39
N ALA A 103 -5.55 8.70 26.43
CA ALA A 103 -5.96 8.93 27.81
C ALA A 103 -6.26 10.41 28.08
N ASP A 104 -5.41 11.33 27.61
CA ASP A 104 -5.68 12.77 27.68
C ASP A 104 -6.98 13.13 26.96
N LYS A 105 -7.19 12.58 25.76
CA LYS A 105 -8.40 12.86 24.98
C LYS A 105 -9.66 12.28 25.59
N ARG A 106 -9.60 11.09 26.20
CA ARG A 106 -10.70 10.53 27.00
C ARG A 106 -11.05 11.44 28.18
N LYS A 107 -10.03 11.93 28.88
CA LYS A 107 -10.19 12.86 30.00
C LYS A 107 -10.78 14.20 29.57
N GLU A 108 -10.37 14.74 28.41
CA GLU A 108 -10.97 15.94 27.82
C GLU A 108 -12.43 15.74 27.42
N LEU A 109 -12.75 14.58 26.85
CA LEU A 109 -14.12 14.23 26.44
C LEU A 109 -15.01 13.81 27.62
N GLY A 110 -14.44 13.64 28.82
CA GLY A 110 -15.16 13.22 30.03
C GLY A 110 -15.68 11.79 29.97
N VAL A 111 -15.04 10.92 29.17
CA VAL A 111 -15.36 9.49 28.99
C VAL A 111 -14.51 8.63 29.92
#